data_AF-E8X671-F1
#
_entry.id   AF-E8X671-F1
#
_cell.length_a   1.000
_cell.length_b   1.000
_cell.length_c   1.000
_cell.angle_alpha   90.00
_cell.angle_beta   90.00
_cell.angle_gamma   90.00
#
_symmetry.space_group_name_H-M   'P 1'
#
loop_
_entity.id
_entity.type
_entity.pdbx_description
1 polymer ?
#
loop_
_entity_poly.entity_id
_entity_poly.type
_entity_poly.pdbx_seq_one_letter_code
_entity_poly.pdbx_strand_id
1 'polypeptide(L)'
;MAIKFHPQWKIADPWYTQRYGSYQVFLDSVNQQQIMAALWAANGHFRGQPWVTEILQDAASTSQHSYDVTIEQGVHQPESYAGEDGFILHFTMRNSRGRAYHLYVKQKDNGALTINEISFMRNGAQVQVFYS
;
A
#
# COMPACT_ATOMS: atom_id res chain seq x y z
N MET A 1 19.09 -1.22 6.39
CA MET A 1 17.74 -0.68 6.64
C MET A 1 16.75 -1.51 5.87
N ALA A 2 15.57 -1.72 6.42
CA ALA A 2 14.62 -2.69 5.91
C ALA A 2 13.20 -2.13 6.01
N ILE A 3 12.39 -2.39 5.00
CA ILE A 3 10.94 -2.36 5.16
C ILE A 3 10.56 -3.42 6.20
N LYS A 4 9.89 -2.98 7.25
CA LYS A 4 9.37 -3.86 8.30
C LYS A 4 7.87 -3.96 8.11
N PHE A 5 7.33 -5.14 8.34
CA PHE A 5 5.88 -5.33 8.38
C PHE A 5 5.49 -5.45 9.84
N HIS A 6 4.57 -4.59 10.29
CA HIS A 6 4.01 -4.71 11.63
C HIS A 6 3.40 -6.10 11.79
N PRO A 7 3.51 -6.82 12.92
CA PRO A 7 2.97 -8.17 13.06
C PRO A 7 1.48 -8.29 12.71
N GLN A 8 0.74 -7.19 12.88
CA GLN A 8 -0.69 -7.09 12.59
C GLN A 8 -1.01 -6.47 11.23
N TRP A 9 -0.04 -6.32 10.33
CA TRP A 9 -0.21 -5.61 9.04
C TRP A 9 -1.31 -6.16 8.13
N LYS A 10 -1.76 -7.41 8.36
CA LYS A 10 -2.83 -8.06 7.59
C LYS A 10 -3.96 -8.68 8.42
N ILE A 11 -4.25 -8.15 9.61
CA ILE A 11 -5.37 -8.68 10.39
C ILE A 11 -6.68 -8.43 9.64
N ALA A 12 -7.47 -9.49 9.44
CA ALA A 12 -8.79 -9.34 8.86
C ALA A 12 -9.71 -8.57 9.80
N ASP A 13 -10.42 -7.58 9.27
CA ASP A 13 -11.51 -6.94 9.98
C ASP A 13 -12.68 -7.95 10.09
N PRO A 14 -13.21 -8.21 11.29
CA PRO A 14 -14.33 -9.13 11.48
C PRO A 14 -15.58 -8.74 10.68
N TRP A 15 -15.87 -7.45 10.55
CA TRP A 15 -17.04 -6.95 9.81
C TRP A 15 -16.94 -7.29 8.33
N TYR A 16 -15.77 -7.07 7.72
CA TYR A 16 -15.54 -7.40 6.32
C TYR A 16 -15.49 -8.91 6.07
N THR A 17 -14.96 -9.68 7.04
CA THR A 17 -14.95 -11.14 6.96
C THR A 17 -16.37 -11.72 6.98
N GLN A 18 -17.24 -11.19 7.84
CA GLN A 18 -18.64 -11.62 7.93
C GLN A 18 -19.44 -11.26 6.68
N ARG A 19 -19.20 -10.08 6.13
CA ARG A 19 -19.94 -9.56 4.96
C ARG A 19 -19.42 -10.11 3.63
N TYR A 20 -18.12 -10.41 3.55
CA TYR A 20 -17.45 -10.83 2.33
C TYR A 20 -16.59 -12.08 2.62
N GLY A 21 -17.16 -13.27 2.44
CA GLY A 21 -16.47 -14.53 2.78
C GLY A 21 -15.14 -14.78 2.04
N SER A 22 -14.92 -14.13 0.90
CA SER A 22 -13.66 -14.18 0.13
C SER A 22 -12.57 -13.24 0.66
N TYR A 23 -12.89 -12.35 1.60
CA TYR A 23 -11.96 -11.33 2.11
C TYR A 23 -10.79 -11.94 2.92
N GLN A 24 -11.09 -12.91 3.78
CA GLN A 24 -10.04 -13.63 4.53
C GLN A 24 -9.09 -14.37 3.57
N VAL A 25 -9.65 -15.06 2.57
CA VAL A 25 -8.87 -15.78 1.55
C VAL A 25 -7.98 -14.83 0.75
N PHE A 26 -8.50 -13.66 0.42
CA PHE A 26 -7.74 -12.60 -0.24
C PHE A 26 -6.55 -12.13 0.62
N LEU A 27 -6.79 -11.79 1.89
CA LEU A 27 -5.72 -11.41 2.83
C LEU A 27 -4.70 -12.54 3.07
N ASP A 28 -5.14 -13.79 3.04
CA ASP A 28 -4.25 -14.94 3.17
C ASP A 28 -3.33 -15.10 1.95
N SER A 29 -3.82 -14.75 0.76
CA SER A 29 -3.04 -14.75 -0.48
C SER A 29 -1.96 -13.64 -0.52
N VAL A 30 -2.17 -12.56 0.23
CA VAL A 30 -1.29 -11.39 0.25
C VAL A 30 -0.09 -11.63 1.17
N ASN A 31 1.11 -11.44 0.62
CA ASN A 31 2.36 -11.59 1.34
C ASN A 31 3.33 -10.41 1.13
N GLN A 32 4.37 -10.36 1.97
CA GLN A 32 5.35 -9.26 1.98
C GLN A 32 6.06 -9.08 0.63
N GLN A 33 6.35 -10.19 -0.07
CA GLN A 33 7.03 -10.14 -1.38
C GLN A 33 6.15 -9.48 -2.45
N GLN A 34 4.84 -9.75 -2.44
CA GLN A 34 3.92 -9.13 -3.38
C GLN A 34 3.75 -7.62 -3.13
N ILE A 35 3.68 -7.19 -1.86
CA ILE A 35 3.65 -5.76 -1.51
C ILE A 35 4.93 -5.06 -1.97
N MET A 36 6.08 -5.69 -1.76
CA MET A 36 7.36 -5.17 -2.24
C MET A 36 7.42 -5.07 -3.76
N ALA A 37 6.96 -6.10 -4.47
CA ALA A 37 6.87 -6.07 -5.92
C ALA A 37 5.93 -4.96 -6.42
N ALA A 38 4.78 -4.76 -5.76
CA ALA A 38 3.83 -3.69 -6.09
C ALA A 38 4.44 -2.29 -5.88
N LEU A 39 5.19 -2.09 -4.79
CA LEU A 39 5.95 -0.85 -4.54
C LEU A 39 6.99 -0.57 -5.64
N TRP A 40 7.77 -1.58 -6.02
CA TRP A 40 8.76 -1.42 -7.10
C TRP A 40 8.12 -1.18 -8.46
N ALA A 41 7.02 -1.86 -8.77
CA ALA A 41 6.26 -1.60 -10.00
C ALA A 41 5.74 -0.16 -10.01
N ALA A 42 5.13 0.29 -8.90
CA ALA A 42 4.67 1.66 -8.74
C ALA A 42 5.80 2.67 -8.96
N ASN A 43 7.02 2.40 -8.48
CA ASN A 43 8.19 3.23 -8.78
C ASN A 43 8.41 3.42 -10.28
N GLY A 44 8.40 2.31 -11.02
CA GLY A 44 8.58 2.30 -12.47
C GLY A 44 7.53 3.16 -13.19
N HIS A 45 6.30 3.15 -12.69
CA HIS A 45 5.18 3.90 -13.26
C HIS A 45 5.18 5.38 -12.86
N PHE A 46 5.59 5.69 -11.64
CA PHE A 46 5.56 7.04 -11.08
C PHE A 46 6.92 7.77 -11.14
N ARG A 47 7.86 7.34 -12.01
CA ARG A 47 9.22 7.91 -12.11
C ARG A 47 9.28 9.44 -12.28
N GLY A 48 8.21 10.08 -12.78
CA GLY A 48 8.08 11.53 -12.92
C GLY A 48 7.43 12.26 -11.74
N GLN A 49 7.08 11.55 -10.65
CA GLN A 49 6.42 12.11 -9.48
C GLN A 49 7.38 12.13 -8.29
N PRO A 50 8.01 13.29 -7.99
CA PRO A 50 9.04 13.39 -6.94
C PRO A 50 8.60 12.83 -5.58
N TRP A 51 7.31 12.91 -5.28
CA TRP A 51 6.74 12.47 -4.01
C TRP A 51 6.60 10.95 -3.91
N VAL A 52 6.29 10.28 -5.02
CA VAL A 52 6.29 8.81 -5.05
C VAL A 52 7.72 8.29 -4.99
N THR A 53 8.65 8.99 -5.67
CA THR A 53 10.08 8.70 -5.56
C THR A 53 10.59 8.84 -4.12
N GLU A 54 10.17 9.86 -3.35
CA GLU A 54 10.53 10.02 -1.93
C GLU A 54 10.08 8.81 -1.09
N ILE A 55 8.83 8.41 -1.25
CA ILE A 55 8.19 7.27 -0.58
C ILE A 55 8.95 5.97 -0.84
N LEU A 56 9.38 5.79 -2.08
CA LEU A 56 10.09 4.61 -2.52
C LEU A 56 11.57 4.66 -2.20
N GLN A 57 12.19 5.84 -2.13
CA GLN A 57 13.55 6.00 -1.64
C GLN A 57 13.63 5.65 -0.14
N ASP A 58 12.64 6.09 0.64
CA ASP A 58 12.47 5.66 2.03
C ASP A 58 12.32 4.13 2.13
N ALA A 59 11.56 3.51 1.22
CA ALA A 59 11.32 2.05 1.24
C ALA A 59 12.43 1.19 0.61
N ALA A 60 13.14 1.68 -0.41
CA ALA A 60 14.05 0.90 -1.27
C ALA A 60 15.54 1.09 -0.94
N SER A 61 15.88 1.90 0.07
CA SER A 61 17.25 2.01 0.59
C SER A 61 18.30 2.38 -0.47
N THR A 62 17.98 3.24 -1.43
CA THR A 62 18.96 3.80 -2.38
C THR A 62 19.49 5.12 -1.84
N SER A 63 20.63 5.03 -1.14
CA SER A 63 21.54 6.08 -0.67
C SER A 63 21.15 7.55 -0.91
N GLN A 64 20.67 8.23 0.14
CA GLN A 64 21.20 9.51 0.65
C GLN A 64 20.40 9.99 1.88
N HIS A 65 19.16 9.57 2.04
CA HIS A 65 18.32 9.80 3.23
C HIS A 65 17.56 8.51 3.52
N SER A 66 17.81 7.90 4.67
CA SER A 66 17.46 6.49 4.88
C SER A 66 16.74 6.35 6.21
N TYR A 67 15.41 6.31 6.15
CA TYR A 67 14.55 6.11 7.31
C TYR A 67 14.01 4.69 7.29
N ASP A 68 13.95 4.05 8.47
CA ASP A 68 13.26 2.77 8.55
C ASP A 68 11.78 2.97 8.23
N VAL A 69 11.22 2.06 7.44
CA VAL A 69 9.83 2.12 7.01
C VAL A 69 9.07 0.93 7.58
N THR A 70 7.89 1.19 8.14
CA THR A 70 6.97 0.16 8.62
C THR A 70 5.70 0.17 7.80
N ILE A 71 5.31 -1.00 7.29
CA ILE A 71 3.97 -1.26 6.76
C ILE A 71 3.06 -1.64 7.91
N GLU A 72 2.14 -0.74 8.21
CA GLU A 72 1.06 -0.88 9.18
C GLU A 72 -0.22 -1.26 8.43
N GLN A 73 -1.10 -1.98 9.12
CA GLN A 73 -2.44 -2.23 8.62
C GLN A 73 -3.18 -0.90 8.43
N GLY A 74 -3.77 -0.69 7.26
CA GLY A 74 -4.76 0.36 7.04
C GLY A 74 -6.19 -0.20 7.11
N VAL A 75 -7.17 0.65 6.78
CA VAL A 75 -8.58 0.25 6.72
C VAL A 75 -8.79 -0.46 5.38
N HIS A 76 -8.77 -1.77 5.39
CA HIS A 76 -9.14 -2.54 4.20
C HIS A 76 -10.58 -2.20 3.84
N GLN A 77 -10.82 -1.69 2.64
CA GLN A 77 -12.17 -1.39 2.18
C GLN A 77 -12.47 -2.32 0.98
N PRO A 78 -13.50 -3.17 1.06
CA PRO A 78 -14.10 -3.75 -0.11
C PRO A 78 -14.74 -2.60 -0.88
N GLU A 79 -14.00 -2.05 -1.82
CA GLU A 79 -14.58 -1.12 -2.76
C GLU A 79 -15.27 -1.94 -3.85
N SER A 80 -16.59 -1.91 -3.82
CA SER A 80 -17.37 -1.82 -5.05
C SER A 80 -17.06 -0.45 -5.67
N TYR A 81 -15.88 -0.33 -6.28
CA TYR A 81 -15.63 0.79 -7.19
C TYR A 81 -16.53 0.56 -8.39
N ALA A 82 -17.25 1.58 -8.85
CA ALA A 82 -18.27 1.45 -9.89
C ALA A 82 -17.75 0.66 -11.12
N GLY A 83 -18.07 -0.63 -11.19
CA GLY A 83 -17.73 -1.53 -12.30
C GLY A 83 -16.64 -2.58 -12.07
N GLU A 84 -15.96 -2.64 -10.91
CA GLU A 84 -14.93 -3.65 -10.63
C GLU A 84 -15.31 -4.53 -9.42
N ASP A 85 -15.45 -5.84 -9.64
CA ASP A 85 -15.60 -6.83 -8.58
C ASP A 85 -14.24 -7.05 -7.90
N GLY A 86 -14.01 -6.53 -6.68
CA GLY A 86 -12.72 -6.71 -6.01
C GLY A 86 -12.60 -6.16 -4.59
N PHE A 87 -11.41 -6.30 -4.02
CA PHE A 87 -11.02 -5.74 -2.73
C PHE A 87 -9.88 -4.74 -2.92
N ILE A 88 -9.90 -3.63 -2.17
CA ILE A 88 -8.76 -2.72 -2.06
C ILE A 88 -8.17 -2.81 -0.66
N LEU A 89 -6.87 -3.10 -0.61
CA LEU A 89 -6.12 -3.04 0.64
C LEU A 89 -5.58 -1.63 0.80
N HIS A 90 -5.90 -1.04 1.93
CA HIS A 90 -5.26 0.17 2.40
C HIS A 90 -4.15 -0.22 3.36
N PHE A 91 -2.94 0.23 3.10
CA PHE A 91 -1.82 0.11 4.03
C PHE A 91 -1.33 1.49 4.42
N THR A 92 -0.90 1.65 5.67
CA THR A 92 -0.17 2.84 6.07
C THR A 92 1.30 2.51 6.10
N MET A 93 2.06 3.14 5.22
CA MET A 93 3.51 3.10 5.25
C MET A 93 4.02 4.29 6.05
N ARG A 94 4.71 4.01 7.16
CA ARG A 94 5.25 5.02 8.05
C ARG A 94 6.76 5.00 8.06
N ASN A 95 7.40 6.13 7.80
CA ASN A 95 8.85 6.25 7.98
C ASN A 95 9.20 6.62 9.43
N SER A 96 10.46 6.43 9.83
CA SER A 96 10.93 6.70 11.20
C SER A 96 10.94 8.18 11.59
N ARG A 97 10.46 9.09 10.72
CA ARG A 97 10.20 10.51 11.05
C ARG A 97 8.72 10.77 11.41
N GLY A 98 7.88 9.75 11.33
CA GLY A 98 6.44 9.87 11.53
C GLY A 98 5.65 10.30 10.30
N ARG A 99 6.25 10.40 9.10
CA ARG A 99 5.48 10.62 7.87
C ARG A 99 4.70 9.36 7.53
N ALA A 100 3.42 9.53 7.22
CA ALA A 100 2.52 8.45 6.83
C ALA A 100 2.12 8.60 5.36
N TYR A 101 2.19 7.49 4.65
CA TYR A 101 1.80 7.37 3.26
C TYR A 101 0.77 6.24 3.18
N HIS A 102 -0.37 6.54 2.62
CA HIS A 102 -1.47 5.61 2.44
C HIS A 102 -1.35 4.97 1.06
N LEU A 103 -1.18 3.65 1.05
CA LEU A 103 -1.07 2.85 -0.15
C LEU A 103 -2.40 2.16 -0.38
N TYR A 104 -2.97 2.32 -1.56
CA TYR A 104 -4.15 1.59 -2.01
C TYR A 104 -3.69 0.52 -2.99
N VAL A 105 -3.99 -0.73 -2.67
CA VAL A 105 -3.49 -1.90 -3.39
C VAL A 105 -4.66 -2.72 -3.90
N LYS A 106 -4.67 -2.95 -5.21
CA LYS A 106 -5.60 -3.85 -5.91
C LYS A 106 -4.90 -5.16 -6.28
N GLN A 107 -5.68 -6.24 -6.39
CA GLN A 107 -5.25 -7.48 -6.99
C GLN A 107 -5.78 -7.58 -8.42
N LYS A 108 -4.89 -7.90 -9.36
CA LYS A 108 -5.24 -8.24 -10.74
C LYS A 108 -5.79 -9.65 -10.83
N ASP A 109 -6.48 -9.98 -11.92
CA ASP A 109 -7.02 -11.33 -12.19
C ASP A 109 -5.97 -12.45 -12.11
N ASN A 110 -4.70 -12.12 -12.42
CA ASN A 110 -3.57 -13.05 -12.33
C ASN A 110 -2.97 -13.19 -10.91
N GLY A 111 -3.62 -12.60 -9.90
CA GLY A 111 -3.19 -12.62 -8.49
C GLY A 111 -2.10 -11.60 -8.13
N ALA A 112 -1.56 -10.85 -9.09
CA ALA A 112 -0.53 -9.84 -8.82
C ALA A 112 -1.12 -8.61 -8.13
N LEU A 113 -0.37 -8.02 -7.20
CA LEU A 113 -0.75 -6.79 -6.52
C LEU A 113 -0.24 -5.57 -7.29
N THR A 114 -1.05 -4.52 -7.33
CA THR A 114 -0.68 -3.21 -7.89
C THR A 114 -1.14 -2.09 -6.99
N ILE A 115 -0.29 -1.08 -6.84
CA ILE A 115 -0.66 0.15 -6.13
C ILE A 115 -1.39 1.06 -7.11
N ASN A 116 -2.67 1.33 -6.87
CA ASN A 116 -3.48 2.18 -7.72
C ASN A 116 -3.56 3.63 -7.22
N GLU A 117 -3.36 3.86 -5.92
CA GLU A 117 -3.29 5.19 -5.36
C GLU A 117 -2.24 5.25 -4.25
N ILE A 118 -1.55 6.38 -4.16
CA ILE A 118 -0.75 6.76 -2.99
C ILE A 118 -1.23 8.13 -2.50
N SER A 119 -1.62 8.23 -1.24
CA SER A 119 -2.03 9.50 -0.62
C SER A 119 -1.23 9.84 0.63
N PHE A 120 -0.98 11.13 0.87
CA PHE A 120 -0.17 11.60 2.00
C PHE A 120 -0.43 13.08 2.30
N MET A 121 -0.02 13.51 3.50
CA MET A 121 -0.11 14.92 3.90
C MET A 121 1.17 15.67 3.57
N ARG A 122 1.03 16.84 2.92
CA ARG A 122 2.14 17.75 2.61
C ARG A 122 1.71 19.20 2.86
N ASN A 123 2.46 19.91 3.71
CA ASN A 123 2.19 21.31 4.07
C ASN A 123 0.73 21.55 4.52
N GLY A 124 0.15 20.57 5.23
CA GLY A 124 -1.25 20.63 5.68
C GLY A 124 -2.30 20.27 4.62
N ALA A 125 -1.90 20.00 3.37
CA ALA A 125 -2.80 19.55 2.31
C ALA A 125 -2.66 18.04 2.05
N GLN A 126 -3.77 17.38 1.75
CA GLN A 126 -3.76 16.00 1.25
C GLN A 126 -3.35 16.01 -0.21
N VAL A 127 -2.37 15.17 -0.56
CA VAL A 127 -1.93 14.91 -1.92
C VAL A 127 -2.33 13.48 -2.26
N GLN A 128 -2.94 13.30 -3.43
CA GLN A 128 -3.30 12.00 -3.97
C GLN A 128 -2.63 11.82 -5.32
N VAL A 129 -2.06 10.64 -5.52
CA VAL A 129 -1.40 10.24 -6.75
C VAL A 129 -2.06 8.96 -7.23
N PHE A 130 -2.73 9.03 -8.38
CA PHE A 130 -3.46 7.90 -8.96
C PHE A 130 -2.65 7.23 -10.07
N TYR A 131 -2.80 5.91 -10.16
CA TYR A 131 -2.41 5.08 -11.29
C TYR A 131 -3.63 4.86 -12.19
N SER A 132 -3.50 5.21 -13.48
CA SER A 132 -4.48 4.91 -14.53
C SER A 132 -4.18 3.60 -15.23
#